data_AF-A0A5I5YRB4-F1
#
_entry.id   AF-A0A5I5YRB4-F1
#
_cell.length_a   1.000
_cell.length_b   1.000
_cell.length_c   1.000
_cell.angle_alpha   90.00
_cell.angle_beta   90.00
_cell.angle_gamma   90.00
#
_symmetry.space_group_name_H-M   'P 1'
#
loop_
_entity.id
_entity.type
_entity.pdbx_description
1 polymer ?
#
loop_
_entity_poly.entity_id
_entity_poly.type
_entity_poly.pdbx_seq_one_letter_code
_entity_poly.pdbx_strand_id
1 'polypeptide(L)'
;MKTCWQVLGIEATTDTDAIRQAYLALLPSFHPETDPQGFKQLREAYEYALRFTKSPAITMVEEDPDTPWVNYLREIFGDLLADGERRFQPQAWQEFIQQINKLSISQVEKSRWWLCAIAMKTFPISYSCLKLLSDRLAWEQGSDNRDVDAEEVEDLLFEIRRGDLFDYSLLLHLPVTVQNQTIAFYDALDNTFFEHPLYFAQLMAQHGAWIIPDNLRFQRRLLRWFSTLHWGIAELLPVALAWQEAEPDNATPGYYYLAQRVFCGEGDSLLPELYAQWWAHPSTQLDDLLLRWCRQHRPDFFPLLVMAVEGREQVDINAEQLLYIPGSSARSCLLWAEALHSGALSPLSESFIARRLNYGAPAMSEAHSQHPYWLLYQVADSLACAEDPSATLLQRLVTKLDAPDICPLEALVIRGLLGRAAAVATPCEAVTADEEKATQPHTEESGGGFGLWQVIKIILFIGVVGHVLRQFMH
;
A
#
# COMPACT_ATOMS: atom_id res chain seq x y z
N MET A 1 45.69 47.52 -28.66
CA MET A 1 45.08 46.18 -28.83
C MET A 1 44.86 45.97 -30.32
N LYS A 2 45.29 44.83 -30.89
CA LYS A 2 45.05 44.52 -32.32
C LYS A 2 43.60 44.06 -32.47
N THR A 3 42.90 44.49 -33.51
CA THR A 3 41.53 44.03 -33.80
C THR A 3 41.55 42.60 -34.34
N CYS A 4 40.45 41.84 -34.21
CA CYS A 4 40.37 40.46 -34.71
C CYS A 4 40.73 40.34 -36.20
N TRP A 5 40.34 41.33 -37.01
CA TRP A 5 40.68 41.43 -38.44
C TRP A 5 42.18 41.64 -38.69
N GLN A 6 42.84 42.46 -37.87
CA GLN A 6 44.30 42.67 -37.94
C GLN A 6 45.10 41.44 -37.53
N VAL A 7 44.55 40.60 -36.64
CA VAL A 7 45.18 39.34 -36.21
C VAL A 7 45.01 38.26 -37.29
N LEU A 8 43.86 38.23 -37.98
CA LEU A 8 43.61 37.31 -39.11
C LEU A 8 44.20 37.78 -40.45
N GLY A 9 44.68 39.03 -40.53
CA GLY A 9 45.32 39.59 -41.72
C GLY A 9 44.35 39.86 -42.87
N ILE A 10 43.05 40.02 -42.58
CA ILE A 10 41.98 40.26 -43.57
C ILE A 10 41.23 41.55 -43.26
N GLU A 11 40.55 42.13 -44.25
CA GLU A 11 39.60 43.22 -44.02
C GLU A 11 38.32 42.71 -43.35
N ALA A 12 37.57 43.59 -42.68
CA ALA A 12 36.33 43.23 -42.01
C ALA A 12 35.28 42.72 -43.02
N THR A 13 34.82 41.49 -42.84
CA THR A 13 33.90 40.82 -43.78
C THR A 13 32.82 40.02 -43.04
N THR A 14 31.68 39.83 -43.71
CA THR A 14 30.59 38.96 -43.23
C THR A 14 30.65 37.54 -43.82
N ASP A 15 31.61 37.27 -44.72
CA ASP A 15 31.79 35.97 -45.36
C ASP A 15 32.51 34.97 -44.43
N THR A 16 31.80 33.93 -44.01
CA THR A 16 32.30 32.91 -43.08
C THR A 16 33.40 32.04 -43.68
N ASP A 17 33.40 31.81 -45.00
CA ASP A 17 34.39 30.95 -45.64
C ASP A 17 35.72 31.68 -45.81
N ALA A 18 35.69 32.98 -46.12
CA ALA A 18 36.87 33.83 -46.13
C ALA A 18 37.57 33.89 -44.76
N ILE A 19 36.79 34.01 -43.67
CA ILE A 19 37.32 34.03 -42.28
C ILE A 19 37.95 32.69 -41.90
N ARG A 20 37.32 31.57 -42.29
CA ARG A 20 37.85 30.22 -42.03
C ARG A 20 39.14 29.97 -42.81
N GLN A 21 39.22 30.37 -44.07
CA GLN A 21 40.44 30.20 -44.87
C GLN A 21 41.62 31.01 -44.30
N ALA A 22 41.38 32.25 -43.85
CA ALA A 22 42.42 33.08 -43.22
C ALA A 22 42.97 32.44 -41.92
N TYR A 23 42.10 31.87 -41.10
CA TYR A 23 42.49 31.15 -39.88
C TYR A 23 43.33 29.89 -40.19
N LEU A 24 42.90 29.09 -41.18
CA LEU A 24 43.62 27.89 -41.61
C LEU A 24 45.01 28.19 -42.21
N ALA A 25 45.16 29.33 -42.90
CA ALA A 25 46.44 29.75 -43.47
C ALA A 25 47.48 30.15 -42.40
N LEU A 26 47.03 30.64 -41.24
CA LEU A 26 47.91 31.10 -40.14
C LEU A 26 48.23 30.00 -39.11
N LEU A 27 47.42 28.94 -39.06
CA LEU A 27 47.60 27.78 -38.17
C LEU A 27 49.01 27.14 -38.19
N PRO A 28 49.68 26.96 -39.35
CA PRO A 28 51.03 26.38 -39.40
C PRO A 28 52.11 27.25 -38.75
N SER A 29 51.89 28.57 -38.64
CA SER A 29 52.85 29.52 -38.07
C SER A 29 52.72 29.69 -36.56
N PHE A 30 51.57 29.28 -35.99
CA PHE A 30 51.27 29.38 -34.56
C PHE A 30 50.98 27.99 -34.00
N HIS A 31 52.02 27.15 -33.91
CA HIS A 31 51.88 25.81 -33.36
C HIS A 31 51.74 25.84 -31.83
N PRO A 32 50.76 25.14 -31.24
CA PRO A 32 50.48 25.18 -29.79
C PRO A 32 51.64 24.67 -28.92
N GLU A 33 52.55 23.86 -29.47
CA GLU A 33 53.73 23.36 -28.75
C GLU A 33 54.90 24.36 -28.73
N THR A 34 54.95 25.29 -29.68
CA THR A 34 56.08 26.23 -29.87
C THR A 34 55.71 27.66 -29.51
N ASP A 35 54.46 28.07 -29.74
CA ASP A 35 53.91 29.37 -29.34
C ASP A 35 52.45 29.23 -28.85
N PRO A 36 52.26 28.79 -27.60
CA PRO A 36 50.93 28.62 -27.01
C PRO A 36 50.17 29.95 -26.85
N GLN A 37 50.89 31.08 -26.69
CA GLN A 37 50.27 32.38 -26.47
C GLN A 37 49.78 33.00 -27.79
N GLY A 38 50.55 32.86 -28.88
CA GLY A 38 50.15 33.27 -30.22
C GLY A 38 48.97 32.46 -30.76
N PHE A 39 48.96 31.15 -30.52
CA PHE A 39 47.82 30.29 -30.90
C PHE A 39 46.52 30.71 -30.21
N LYS A 40 46.59 31.04 -28.91
CA LYS A 40 45.42 31.52 -28.15
C LYS A 40 44.86 32.82 -28.72
N GLN A 41 45.72 33.78 -29.07
CA GLN A 41 45.31 35.05 -29.67
C GLN A 41 44.69 34.87 -31.06
N LEU A 42 45.24 33.97 -31.88
CA LEU A 42 44.70 33.65 -33.20
C LEU A 42 43.30 33.02 -33.11
N ARG A 43 43.12 32.09 -32.17
CA ARG A 43 41.84 31.42 -31.93
C ARG A 43 40.78 32.40 -31.41
N GLU A 44 41.14 33.25 -30.45
CA GLU A 44 40.24 34.30 -29.95
C GLU A 44 39.82 35.24 -31.09
N ALA A 45 40.76 35.67 -31.95
CA ALA A 45 40.44 36.52 -33.09
C ALA A 45 39.47 35.87 -34.09
N TYR A 46 39.65 34.58 -34.39
CA TYR A 46 38.73 33.80 -35.23
C TYR A 46 37.32 33.69 -34.62
N GLU A 47 37.24 33.36 -33.32
CA GLU A 47 35.96 33.27 -32.61
C GLU A 47 35.25 34.63 -32.55
N TYR A 48 36.00 35.72 -32.35
CA TYR A 48 35.44 37.08 -32.42
C TYR A 48 34.97 37.45 -33.83
N ALA A 49 35.71 37.11 -34.88
CA ALA A 49 35.31 37.39 -36.27
C ALA A 49 34.02 36.62 -36.65
N LEU A 50 33.88 35.37 -36.22
CA LEU A 50 32.64 34.60 -36.40
C LEU A 50 31.44 35.12 -35.60
N ARG A 51 31.67 35.86 -34.50
CA ARG A 51 30.58 36.55 -33.79
C ARG A 51 30.07 37.76 -34.57
N PHE A 52 30.93 38.43 -35.33
CA PHE A 52 30.52 39.53 -36.20
C PHE A 52 29.71 39.06 -37.41
N THR A 53 29.93 37.84 -37.93
CA THR A 53 29.10 37.27 -39.01
C THR A 53 27.73 36.77 -38.52
N LYS A 54 27.59 36.51 -37.21
CA LYS A 54 26.34 36.10 -36.57
C LYS A 54 25.46 37.27 -36.09
N SER A 55 25.82 38.53 -36.39
CA SER A 55 24.89 39.66 -36.26
C SER A 55 24.12 39.85 -37.57
N PRO A 56 22.79 39.92 -37.53
CA PRO A 56 21.96 39.87 -38.73
C PRO A 56 22.04 41.20 -39.49
N ALA A 57 22.51 41.12 -40.74
CA ALA A 57 22.21 42.13 -41.74
C ALA A 57 20.73 42.01 -42.12
N ILE A 58 19.96 42.99 -41.66
CA ILE A 58 18.58 43.40 -41.99
C ILE A 58 17.96 42.63 -43.16
N THR A 59 17.14 41.64 -42.82
CA THR A 59 15.91 41.31 -43.55
C THR A 59 14.77 41.89 -42.71
N MET A 60 13.94 42.75 -43.29
CA MET A 60 12.78 43.32 -42.61
C MET A 60 11.77 42.21 -42.28
N VAL A 61 11.84 41.69 -41.06
CA VAL A 61 10.68 41.21 -40.28
C VAL A 61 10.91 41.72 -38.86
N GLU A 62 9.99 42.55 -38.40
CA GLU A 62 10.00 43.16 -37.06
C GLU A 62 9.75 42.14 -35.94
N GLU A 63 10.47 42.36 -34.84
CA GLU A 63 10.29 41.95 -33.42
C GLU A 63 10.40 40.47 -32.99
N ASP A 64 11.50 40.14 -32.29
CA ASP A 64 11.55 39.06 -31.28
C ASP A 64 12.74 39.28 -30.32
N PRO A 65 12.51 39.80 -29.10
CA PRO A 65 12.49 38.96 -27.88
C PRO A 65 11.57 39.50 -26.75
N ASP A 66 10.43 38.84 -26.52
CA ASP A 66 9.33 39.15 -25.57
C ASP A 66 8.30 40.19 -26.05
N THR A 67 7.35 39.74 -26.88
CA THR A 67 6.14 40.51 -27.17
C THR A 67 5.41 40.83 -25.84
N PRO A 68 4.88 42.05 -25.62
CA PRO A 68 4.26 42.46 -24.35
C PRO A 68 3.21 41.49 -23.78
N TRP A 69 2.49 40.77 -24.65
CA TRP A 69 1.51 39.77 -24.24
C TRP A 69 2.13 38.51 -23.60
N VAL A 70 3.35 38.11 -24.01
CA VAL A 70 4.07 36.96 -23.43
C VAL A 70 4.48 37.27 -22.00
N ASN A 71 5.10 38.44 -21.79
CA ASN A 71 5.49 38.89 -20.45
C ASN A 71 4.29 39.04 -19.53
N TYR A 72 3.22 39.66 -20.04
CA TYR A 72 1.96 39.80 -19.31
C TYR A 72 1.38 38.45 -18.88
N LEU A 73 1.31 37.47 -19.78
CA LEU A 73 0.81 36.13 -19.43
C LEU A 73 1.73 35.40 -18.46
N ARG A 74 3.05 35.53 -18.62
CA ARG A 74 4.03 34.91 -17.72
C ARG A 74 3.91 35.47 -16.31
N GLU A 75 3.72 36.77 -16.18
CA GLU A 75 3.50 37.46 -14.90
C GLU A 75 2.20 36.96 -14.25
N ILE A 76 1.07 37.00 -14.95
CA ILE A 76 -0.22 36.56 -14.38
C ILE A 76 -0.20 35.07 -14.02
N PHE A 77 0.41 34.23 -14.87
CA PHE A 77 0.50 32.81 -14.56
C PHE A 77 1.44 32.55 -13.38
N GLY A 78 2.59 33.24 -13.33
CA GLY A 78 3.50 33.19 -12.19
C GLY A 78 2.83 33.62 -10.89
N ASP A 79 2.06 34.72 -10.91
CA ASP A 79 1.30 35.21 -9.76
C ASP A 79 0.23 34.20 -9.32
N LEU A 80 -0.48 33.60 -10.27
CA LEU A 80 -1.46 32.55 -9.97
C LEU A 80 -0.80 31.36 -9.27
N LEU A 81 0.37 30.92 -9.74
CA LEU A 81 1.07 29.77 -9.19
C LEU A 81 1.77 30.05 -7.86
N ALA A 82 2.24 31.29 -7.65
CA ALA A 82 2.87 31.72 -6.41
C ALA A 82 1.86 31.97 -5.29
N ASP A 83 0.62 32.30 -5.64
CA ASP A 83 -0.45 32.53 -4.67
C ASP A 83 -0.97 31.22 -4.09
N GLY A 84 -0.74 31.05 -2.78
CA GLY A 84 -1.09 29.84 -2.03
C GLY A 84 -2.58 29.55 -1.96
N GLU A 85 -3.44 30.56 -2.16
CA GLU A 85 -4.89 30.39 -2.17
C GLU A 85 -5.43 30.13 -3.57
N ARG A 86 -5.00 30.94 -4.54
CA ARG A 86 -5.55 30.92 -5.90
C ARG A 86 -5.14 29.67 -6.68
N ARG A 87 -3.91 29.17 -6.50
CA ARG A 87 -3.40 28.02 -7.27
C ARG A 87 -4.18 26.71 -7.07
N PHE A 88 -4.92 26.58 -5.97
CA PHE A 88 -5.76 25.41 -5.67
C PHE A 88 -7.26 25.65 -5.93
N GLN A 89 -7.63 26.83 -6.44
CA GLN A 89 -9.02 27.18 -6.71
C GLN A 89 -9.33 27.15 -8.20
N PRO A 90 -10.30 26.33 -8.65
CA PRO A 90 -10.70 26.27 -10.06
C PRO A 90 -11.12 27.61 -10.66
N GLN A 91 -11.71 28.50 -9.84
CA GLN A 91 -12.17 29.83 -10.28
C GLN A 91 -11.01 30.71 -10.75
N ALA A 92 -9.89 30.74 -10.01
CA ALA A 92 -8.72 31.54 -10.39
C ALA A 92 -8.06 31.05 -11.68
N TRP A 93 -8.08 29.73 -11.91
CA TRP A 93 -7.62 29.13 -13.17
C TRP A 93 -8.53 29.47 -14.35
N GLN A 94 -9.85 29.53 -14.13
CA GLN A 94 -10.80 30.00 -15.14
C GLN A 94 -10.60 31.48 -15.48
N GLU A 95 -10.31 32.34 -14.50
CA GLU A 95 -9.96 33.75 -14.73
C GLU A 95 -8.70 33.90 -15.58
N PHE A 96 -7.68 33.07 -15.32
CA PHE A 96 -6.48 33.02 -16.15
C PHE A 96 -6.80 32.56 -17.59
N ILE A 97 -7.60 31.50 -17.74
CA ILE A 97 -8.08 31.02 -19.04
C ILE A 97 -8.86 32.11 -19.79
N GLN A 98 -9.62 32.96 -19.10
CA GLN A 98 -10.28 34.11 -19.73
C GLN A 98 -9.28 35.11 -20.31
N GLN A 99 -8.09 35.29 -19.72
CA GLN A 99 -7.03 36.10 -20.32
C GLN A 99 -6.48 35.44 -21.58
N ILE A 100 -6.29 34.11 -21.57
CA ILE A 100 -5.89 33.34 -22.77
C ILE A 100 -6.94 33.49 -23.88
N ASN A 101 -8.23 33.51 -23.55
CA ASN A 101 -9.32 33.67 -24.53
C ASN A 101 -9.35 35.03 -25.22
N LYS A 102 -8.68 36.06 -24.67
CA LYS A 102 -8.54 37.37 -25.32
C LYS A 102 -7.46 37.40 -26.40
N LEU A 103 -6.60 36.38 -26.44
CA LEU A 103 -5.50 36.28 -27.39
C LEU A 103 -6.00 35.78 -28.75
N SER A 104 -5.25 36.09 -29.80
CA SER A 104 -5.46 35.50 -31.13
C SER A 104 -5.07 34.01 -31.15
N ILE A 105 -5.60 33.26 -32.13
CA ILE A 105 -5.32 31.83 -32.31
C ILE A 105 -3.81 31.54 -32.37
N SER A 106 -3.05 32.35 -33.12
CA SER A 106 -1.59 32.20 -33.23
C SER A 106 -0.86 32.45 -31.90
N GLN A 107 -1.32 33.41 -31.08
CA GLN A 107 -0.74 33.65 -29.76
C GLN A 107 -1.03 32.48 -28.81
N VAL A 108 -2.22 31.90 -28.85
CA VAL A 108 -2.57 30.71 -28.07
C VAL A 108 -1.68 29.53 -28.44
N GLU A 109 -1.49 29.26 -29.75
CA GLU A 109 -0.58 28.22 -30.23
C GLU A 109 0.86 28.43 -29.74
N LYS A 110 1.36 29.67 -29.82
CA LYS A 110 2.68 30.04 -29.27
C LYS A 110 2.75 29.88 -27.75
N SER A 111 1.64 30.05 -27.03
CA SER A 111 1.59 29.95 -25.56
C SER A 111 1.62 28.52 -25.02
N ARG A 112 1.23 27.56 -25.86
CA ARG A 112 0.85 26.21 -25.45
C ARG A 112 1.94 25.47 -24.68
N TRP A 113 3.15 25.36 -25.26
CA TRP A 113 4.19 24.49 -24.73
C TRP A 113 5.04 25.16 -23.65
N TRP A 114 5.27 26.47 -23.69
CA TRP A 114 6.00 27.12 -22.60
C TRP A 114 5.14 27.28 -21.33
N LEU A 115 3.81 27.43 -21.44
CA LEU A 115 2.92 27.34 -20.27
C LEU A 115 2.94 25.92 -19.66
N CYS A 116 2.98 24.89 -20.51
CA CYS A 116 3.16 23.51 -20.08
C CYS A 116 4.51 23.34 -19.34
N ALA A 117 5.60 23.84 -19.92
CA ALA A 117 6.93 23.79 -19.31
C ALA A 117 7.02 24.47 -17.94
N ILE A 118 6.28 25.58 -17.74
CA ILE A 118 6.19 26.23 -16.43
C ILE A 118 5.40 25.36 -15.45
N ALA A 119 4.26 24.81 -15.87
CA ALA A 119 3.43 23.95 -15.02
C ALA A 119 4.20 22.70 -14.56
N MET A 120 4.98 22.08 -15.44
CA MET A 120 5.78 20.88 -15.12
C MET A 120 6.88 21.15 -14.08
N LYS A 121 7.39 22.38 -14.03
CA LYS A 121 8.39 22.81 -13.04
C LYS A 121 7.77 23.30 -11.74
N THR A 122 6.44 23.34 -11.66
CA THR A 122 5.71 23.90 -10.53
C THR A 122 5.17 22.78 -9.66
N PHE A 123 5.67 22.70 -8.43
CA PHE A 123 5.15 21.80 -7.41
C PHE A 123 5.15 22.50 -6.05
N PRO A 124 4.09 22.36 -5.23
CA PRO A 124 2.84 21.64 -5.51
C PRO A 124 1.83 22.41 -6.38
N ILE A 125 1.01 21.67 -7.15
CA ILE A 125 -0.02 22.20 -8.04
C ILE A 125 -1.28 21.31 -7.96
N SER A 126 -2.48 21.87 -8.12
CA SER A 126 -3.70 21.06 -8.27
C SER A 126 -3.81 20.57 -9.70
N TYR A 127 -3.78 19.26 -9.90
CA TYR A 127 -4.02 18.58 -11.16
C TYR A 127 -5.44 18.79 -11.67
N SER A 128 -6.42 18.90 -10.78
CA SER A 128 -7.81 19.25 -11.15
C SER A 128 -7.90 20.65 -11.78
N CYS A 129 -7.13 21.60 -11.25
CA CYS A 129 -7.04 22.95 -11.82
C CYS A 129 -6.22 22.97 -13.10
N LEU A 130 -5.08 22.27 -13.11
CA LEU A 130 -4.20 22.15 -14.27
C LEU A 130 -4.91 21.50 -15.47
N LYS A 131 -5.82 20.56 -15.21
CA LYS A 131 -6.69 19.95 -16.23
C LYS A 131 -7.45 21.01 -17.04
N LEU A 132 -7.99 22.04 -16.39
CA LEU A 132 -8.71 23.11 -17.08
C LEU A 132 -7.82 23.82 -18.11
N LEU A 133 -6.55 24.06 -17.76
CA LEU A 133 -5.58 24.67 -18.65
C LEU A 133 -5.15 23.69 -19.76
N SER A 134 -4.90 22.43 -19.41
CA SER A 134 -4.57 21.35 -20.35
C SER A 134 -5.64 21.18 -21.43
N ASP A 135 -6.91 21.09 -21.03
CA ASP A 135 -8.07 20.97 -21.93
C ASP A 135 -8.16 22.20 -22.84
N ARG A 136 -7.95 23.40 -22.29
CA ARG A 136 -8.01 24.65 -23.06
C ARG A 136 -6.89 24.78 -24.09
N LEU A 137 -5.68 24.36 -23.75
CA LEU A 137 -4.50 24.42 -24.62
C LEU A 137 -4.33 23.13 -25.46
N ALA A 138 -5.25 22.18 -25.31
CA ALA A 138 -5.30 20.91 -25.99
C ALA A 138 -3.98 20.13 -25.91
N TRP A 139 -3.36 20.07 -24.72
CA TRP A 139 -2.03 19.45 -24.55
C TRP A 139 -1.97 18.00 -25.04
N GLU A 140 -3.07 17.25 -24.98
CA GLU A 140 -3.20 15.88 -25.50
C GLU A 140 -3.10 15.77 -27.05
N GLN A 141 -3.34 16.86 -27.79
CA GLN A 141 -3.43 16.84 -29.26
C GLN A 141 -2.27 17.59 -29.92
N GLY A 142 -1.16 16.93 -30.29
CA GLY A 142 -0.12 17.57 -31.11
C GLY A 142 1.21 16.81 -31.18
N SER A 143 1.78 16.67 -32.38
CA SER A 143 2.99 15.86 -32.61
C SER A 143 4.32 16.60 -32.79
N ASP A 144 4.40 17.85 -33.28
CA ASP A 144 5.63 18.22 -34.02
C ASP A 144 6.36 19.55 -33.69
N ASN A 145 6.13 20.19 -32.54
CA ASN A 145 6.93 21.38 -32.19
C ASN A 145 7.02 21.61 -30.67
N ARG A 146 7.52 20.62 -29.94
CA ARG A 146 7.62 20.72 -28.47
C ARG A 146 8.95 21.39 -28.09
N ASP A 147 8.87 22.51 -27.35
CA ASP A 147 9.99 23.04 -26.55
C ASP A 147 10.24 22.20 -25.28
N VAL A 148 9.57 21.05 -25.15
CA VAL A 148 9.46 20.22 -23.95
C VAL A 148 9.57 18.75 -24.33
N ASP A 149 10.18 17.92 -23.48
CA ASP A 149 10.31 16.49 -23.71
C ASP A 149 8.94 15.82 -23.82
N ALA A 150 8.81 14.89 -24.77
CA ALA A 150 7.58 14.19 -25.03
C ALA A 150 7.19 13.23 -23.91
N GLU A 151 8.17 12.62 -23.26
CA GLU A 151 7.97 11.71 -22.12
C GLU A 151 7.48 12.49 -20.89
N GLU A 152 8.15 13.59 -20.54
CA GLU A 152 7.75 14.42 -19.40
C GLU A 152 6.31 14.98 -19.55
N VAL A 153 5.89 15.31 -20.78
CA VAL A 153 4.50 15.76 -21.05
C VAL A 153 3.51 14.62 -20.82
N GLU A 154 3.83 13.39 -21.23
CA GLU A 154 2.94 12.24 -21.02
C GLU A 154 2.80 11.90 -19.53
N ASP A 155 3.89 11.99 -18.76
CA ASP A 155 3.88 11.83 -17.30
C ASP A 155 2.97 12.87 -16.65
N LEU A 156 3.07 14.14 -17.07
CA LEU A 156 2.16 15.19 -16.57
C LEU A 156 0.69 14.88 -16.92
N LEU A 157 0.41 14.46 -18.15
CA LEU A 157 -0.95 14.12 -18.57
C LEU A 157 -1.48 12.90 -17.81
N PHE A 158 -0.62 11.94 -17.47
CA PHE A 158 -0.97 10.82 -16.60
C PHE A 158 -1.39 11.31 -15.20
N GLU A 159 -0.63 12.21 -14.58
CA GLU A 159 -0.99 12.78 -13.28
C GLU A 159 -2.26 13.65 -13.34
N ILE A 160 -2.46 14.41 -14.42
CA ILE A 160 -3.71 15.16 -14.65
C ILE A 160 -4.93 14.23 -14.73
N ARG A 161 -4.79 13.06 -15.39
CA ARG A 161 -5.85 12.05 -15.47
C ARG A 161 -6.08 11.36 -14.13
N ARG A 162 -5.01 11.12 -13.38
CA ARG A 162 -5.05 10.55 -12.03
C ARG A 162 -5.80 11.47 -11.05
N GLY A 163 -5.57 12.79 -11.19
CA GLY A 163 -6.18 13.83 -10.37
C GLY A 163 -5.51 14.00 -9.01
N ASP A 164 -5.99 14.97 -8.24
CA ASP A 164 -5.44 15.29 -6.93
C ASP A 164 -5.63 14.15 -5.91
N LEU A 165 -4.65 13.96 -5.01
CA LEU A 165 -4.75 12.97 -3.93
C LEU A 165 -5.95 13.22 -3.02
N PHE A 166 -6.24 14.50 -2.76
CA PHE A 166 -7.39 15.01 -2.04
C PHE A 166 -7.65 16.46 -2.46
N ASP A 167 -8.75 17.04 -1.99
CA ASP A 167 -9.05 18.45 -2.26
C ASP A 167 -8.09 19.38 -1.51
N TYR A 168 -7.12 19.97 -2.23
CA TYR A 168 -6.12 20.88 -1.66
C TYR A 168 -6.73 22.18 -1.12
N SER A 169 -7.97 22.53 -1.50
CA SER A 169 -8.67 23.69 -0.92
C SER A 169 -8.93 23.55 0.59
N LEU A 170 -8.91 22.31 1.10
CA LEU A 170 -9.02 22.04 2.53
C LEU A 170 -7.82 22.56 3.34
N LEU A 171 -6.69 22.86 2.69
CA LEU A 171 -5.48 23.36 3.34
C LEU A 171 -5.38 24.89 3.34
N LEU A 172 -6.33 25.62 2.74
CA LEU A 172 -6.23 27.07 2.54
C LEU A 172 -6.14 27.87 3.84
N HIS A 173 -6.70 27.34 4.93
CA HIS A 173 -6.62 27.96 6.25
C HIS A 173 -5.20 27.90 6.88
N LEU A 174 -4.28 27.17 6.26
CA LEU A 174 -2.90 26.99 6.73
C LEU A 174 -1.93 27.91 5.97
N PRO A 175 -0.75 28.24 6.56
CA PRO A 175 0.30 28.96 5.85
C PRO A 175 0.79 28.20 4.61
N VAL A 176 1.15 28.92 3.54
CA VAL A 176 1.59 28.35 2.25
C VAL A 176 2.72 27.33 2.40
N THR A 177 3.64 27.55 3.33
CA THR A 177 4.73 26.60 3.62
C THR A 177 4.22 25.27 4.15
N VAL A 178 3.23 25.30 5.05
CA VAL A 178 2.61 24.10 5.63
C VAL A 178 1.74 23.39 4.60
N GLN A 179 1.01 24.13 3.77
CA GLN A 179 0.28 23.55 2.63
C GLN A 179 1.24 22.77 1.72
N ASN A 180 2.36 23.40 1.34
CA ASN A 180 3.36 22.79 0.46
C ASN A 180 3.95 21.53 1.05
N GLN A 181 4.36 21.59 2.32
CA GLN A 181 4.92 20.44 3.03
C GLN A 181 3.91 19.31 3.15
N THR A 182 2.64 19.61 3.43
CA THR A 182 1.58 18.60 3.56
C THR A 182 1.34 17.87 2.23
N ILE A 183 1.23 18.60 1.13
CA ILE A 183 1.02 17.99 -0.20
C ILE A 183 2.26 17.19 -0.62
N ALA A 184 3.45 17.76 -0.46
CA ALA A 184 4.71 17.07 -0.77
C ALA A 184 4.88 15.77 0.03
N PHE A 185 4.52 15.80 1.31
CA PHE A 185 4.56 14.64 2.17
C PHE A 185 3.61 13.54 1.69
N TYR A 186 2.36 13.87 1.36
CA TYR A 186 1.40 12.86 0.91
C TYR A 186 1.68 12.32 -0.47
N ASP A 187 2.25 13.12 -1.36
CA ASP A 187 2.76 12.67 -2.65
C ASP A 187 3.92 11.68 -2.47
N ALA A 188 4.88 12.02 -1.62
CA ALA A 188 5.96 11.11 -1.27
C ALA A 188 5.44 9.82 -0.58
N LEU A 189 4.43 9.94 0.29
CA LEU A 189 3.83 8.81 1.00
C LEU A 189 3.13 7.86 0.04
N ASP A 190 2.38 8.42 -0.91
CA ASP A 190 1.69 7.67 -1.95
C ASP A 190 2.66 6.90 -2.84
N ASN A 191 3.69 7.59 -3.37
CA ASN A 191 4.74 6.98 -4.19
C ASN A 191 5.50 5.90 -3.40
N THR A 192 5.82 6.18 -2.13
CA THR A 192 6.51 5.20 -1.27
C THR A 192 5.64 3.96 -1.01
N PHE A 193 4.33 4.13 -0.84
CA PHE A 193 3.43 3.00 -0.62
C PHE A 193 3.40 2.04 -1.82
N PHE A 194 3.34 2.56 -3.04
CA PHE A 194 3.21 1.74 -4.25
C PHE A 194 4.55 1.23 -4.80
N GLU A 195 5.57 2.10 -4.85
CA GLU A 195 6.85 1.77 -5.49
C GLU A 195 7.88 1.19 -4.51
N HIS A 196 7.92 1.71 -3.27
CA HIS A 196 8.99 1.40 -2.32
C HIS A 196 8.52 1.22 -0.87
N PRO A 197 7.62 0.24 -0.59
CA PRO A 197 6.96 0.12 0.72
C PRO A 197 7.93 -0.11 1.90
N LEU A 198 9.14 -0.61 1.63
CA LEU A 198 10.19 -0.80 2.64
C LEU A 198 10.68 0.51 3.27
N TYR A 199 10.59 1.65 2.55
CA TYR A 199 11.01 2.96 3.07
C TYR A 199 9.88 3.73 3.77
N PHE A 200 8.66 3.18 3.77
CA PHE A 200 7.49 3.85 4.34
C PHE A 200 7.69 4.20 5.82
N ALA A 201 8.33 3.30 6.58
CA ALA A 201 8.64 3.54 7.99
C ALA A 201 9.64 4.68 8.20
N GLN A 202 10.65 4.77 7.32
CA GLN A 202 11.66 5.82 7.38
C GLN A 202 11.06 7.19 7.04
N LEU A 203 10.19 7.26 6.03
CA LEU A 203 9.50 8.48 5.65
C LEU A 203 8.62 9.01 6.79
N MET A 204 7.85 8.12 7.41
CA MET A 204 6.99 8.47 8.55
C MET A 204 7.81 8.93 9.77
N ALA A 205 8.99 8.34 10.02
CA ALA A 205 9.86 8.76 11.12
C ALA A 205 10.50 10.16 10.91
N GLN A 206 10.61 10.62 9.67
CA GLN A 206 11.15 11.94 9.34
C GLN A 206 10.09 13.04 9.46
N HIS A 207 8.81 12.69 9.42
CA HIS A 207 7.73 13.66 9.45
C HIS A 207 7.37 14.07 10.89
N GLY A 208 7.06 15.35 11.06
CA GLY A 208 6.59 15.91 12.33
C GLY A 208 5.07 15.77 12.51
N ALA A 209 4.45 16.78 13.11
CA ALA A 209 2.99 16.82 13.33
C ALA A 209 2.22 16.58 12.02
N TRP A 210 1.25 15.68 12.07
CA TRP A 210 0.53 15.22 10.91
C TRP A 210 -0.79 15.97 10.73
N ILE A 211 -1.02 16.50 9.53
CA ILE A 211 -2.28 17.15 9.14
C ILE A 211 -3.07 16.17 8.31
N ILE A 212 -4.20 15.70 8.82
CA ILE A 212 -5.13 14.83 8.09
C ILE A 212 -6.26 15.71 7.52
N PRO A 213 -6.31 15.95 6.20
CA PRO A 213 -7.36 16.77 5.60
C PRO A 213 -8.74 16.14 5.83
N ASP A 214 -9.77 16.99 5.99
CA ASP A 214 -11.15 16.53 6.13
C ASP A 214 -11.75 16.11 4.77
N ASN A 215 -11.21 15.01 4.24
CA ASN A 215 -11.62 14.42 2.97
C ASN A 215 -11.83 12.92 3.17
N LEU A 216 -13.10 12.49 3.24
CA LEU A 216 -13.45 11.10 3.55
C LEU A 216 -12.79 10.09 2.60
N ARG A 217 -12.73 10.38 1.29
CA ARG A 217 -12.11 9.46 0.31
C ARG A 217 -10.62 9.27 0.61
N PHE A 218 -9.94 10.36 0.94
CA PHE A 218 -8.53 10.35 1.28
C PHE A 218 -8.26 9.69 2.64
N GLN A 219 -9.04 10.00 3.68
CA GLN A 219 -8.90 9.38 4.99
C GLN A 219 -9.14 7.85 4.93
N ARG A 220 -10.12 7.40 4.13
CA ARG A 220 -10.34 5.97 3.86
C ARG A 220 -9.16 5.35 3.11
N ARG A 221 -8.50 6.08 2.20
CA ARG A 221 -7.27 5.63 1.52
C ARG A 221 -6.12 5.46 2.51
N LEU A 222 -5.93 6.41 3.43
CA LEU A 222 -4.94 6.30 4.50
C LEU A 222 -5.20 5.07 5.38
N LEU A 223 -6.45 4.86 5.82
CA LEU A 223 -6.84 3.68 6.60
C LEU A 223 -6.41 2.38 5.91
N ARG A 224 -6.64 2.26 4.60
CA ARG A 224 -6.23 1.09 3.81
C ARG A 224 -4.71 0.92 3.83
N TRP A 225 -3.96 1.97 3.54
CA TRP A 225 -2.50 1.91 3.51
C TRP A 225 -1.89 1.50 4.83
N PHE A 226 -2.25 2.19 5.91
CA PHE A 226 -1.72 1.90 7.24
C PHE A 226 -2.15 0.51 7.71
N SER A 227 -3.37 0.07 7.42
CA SER A 227 -3.77 -1.30 7.76
C SER A 227 -3.03 -2.37 6.95
N THR A 228 -2.77 -2.14 5.66
CA THR A 228 -1.95 -3.04 4.83
C THR A 228 -0.50 -3.12 5.33
N LEU A 229 0.04 -1.97 5.75
CA LEU A 229 1.38 -1.88 6.34
C LEU A 229 1.42 -2.20 7.83
N HIS A 230 0.32 -2.69 8.39
CA HIS A 230 0.27 -3.17 9.77
C HIS A 230 0.59 -2.09 10.82
N TRP A 231 0.28 -0.84 10.51
CA TRP A 231 0.57 0.30 11.35
C TRP A 231 -0.70 0.92 11.93
N GLY A 232 -0.66 1.20 13.24
CA GLY A 232 -1.77 1.76 13.99
C GLY A 232 -1.65 3.28 14.11
N ILE A 233 -2.67 3.99 13.64
CA ILE A 233 -2.81 5.43 13.72
C ILE A 233 -4.08 5.75 14.52
N ALA A 234 -3.91 6.25 15.74
CA ALA A 234 -5.03 6.54 16.64
C ALA A 234 -5.96 7.62 16.07
N GLU A 235 -5.41 8.59 15.34
CA GLU A 235 -6.14 9.70 14.71
C GLU A 235 -7.10 9.24 13.61
N LEU A 236 -6.90 8.03 13.04
CA LEU A 236 -7.78 7.47 12.01
C LEU A 236 -8.90 6.59 12.61
N LEU A 237 -8.88 6.28 13.91
CA LEU A 237 -9.95 5.50 14.55
C LEU A 237 -11.33 6.16 14.46
N PRO A 238 -11.48 7.49 14.69
CA PRO A 238 -12.77 8.16 14.51
C PRO A 238 -13.28 8.08 13.06
N VAL A 239 -12.37 8.11 12.08
CA VAL A 239 -12.72 7.97 10.65
C VAL A 239 -13.25 6.57 10.37
N ALA A 240 -12.58 5.54 10.87
CA ALA A 240 -13.01 4.16 10.67
C ALA A 240 -14.38 3.88 11.31
N LEU A 241 -14.62 4.42 12.52
CA LEU A 241 -15.90 4.32 13.20
C LEU A 241 -17.01 5.05 12.41
N ALA A 242 -16.76 6.30 12.01
CA ALA A 242 -17.72 7.06 11.20
C ALA A 242 -18.03 6.39 9.85
N TRP A 243 -17.05 5.70 9.25
CA TRP A 243 -17.27 4.92 8.03
C TRP A 243 -18.15 3.69 8.30
N GLN A 244 -17.94 2.99 9.41
CA GLN A 244 -18.78 1.87 9.82
C GLN A 244 -20.24 2.30 10.09
N GLU A 245 -20.44 3.43 10.77
CA GLU A 245 -21.77 3.98 11.03
C GLU A 245 -22.49 4.40 9.74
N ALA A 246 -21.74 4.91 8.76
CA ALA A 246 -22.29 5.33 7.47
C ALA A 246 -22.66 4.14 6.56
N GLU A 247 -21.99 2.99 6.71
CA GLU A 247 -22.16 1.80 5.88
C GLU A 247 -22.32 0.53 6.75
N PRO A 248 -23.42 0.38 7.51
CA PRO A 248 -23.58 -0.71 8.50
C PRO A 248 -23.65 -2.10 7.88
N ASP A 249 -24.15 -2.21 6.64
CA ASP A 249 -24.25 -3.48 5.92
C ASP A 249 -22.93 -3.90 5.25
N ASN A 250 -21.91 -3.03 5.29
CA ASN A 250 -20.59 -3.30 4.74
C ASN A 250 -19.67 -3.81 5.85
N ALA A 251 -19.12 -5.03 5.70
CA ALA A 251 -18.17 -5.56 6.69
C ALA A 251 -16.78 -4.91 6.62
N THR A 252 -16.45 -4.22 5.53
CA THR A 252 -15.11 -3.65 5.26
C THR A 252 -14.70 -2.57 6.26
N PRO A 253 -15.54 -1.57 6.59
CA PRO A 253 -15.20 -0.54 7.59
C PRO A 253 -14.95 -1.12 8.98
N GLY A 254 -15.78 -2.09 9.40
CA GLY A 254 -15.61 -2.79 10.68
C GLY A 254 -14.27 -3.51 10.79
N TYR A 255 -13.79 -4.11 9.68
CA TYR A 255 -12.43 -4.66 9.62
C TYR A 255 -11.37 -3.58 9.88
N TYR A 256 -11.42 -2.44 9.18
CA TYR A 256 -10.40 -1.38 9.35
C TYR A 256 -10.41 -0.77 10.75
N TYR A 257 -11.58 -0.64 11.36
CA TYR A 257 -11.71 -0.18 12.74
C TYR A 257 -11.01 -1.12 13.72
N LEU A 258 -11.29 -2.43 13.63
CA LEU A 258 -10.63 -3.44 14.47
C LEU A 258 -9.13 -3.52 14.17
N ALA A 259 -8.74 -3.46 12.90
CA ALA A 259 -7.35 -3.55 12.47
C ALA A 259 -6.50 -2.44 13.09
N GLN A 260 -6.97 -1.19 13.03
CA GLN A 260 -6.28 -0.05 13.63
C GLN A 260 -6.18 -0.19 15.16
N ARG A 261 -7.23 -0.67 15.85
CA ARG A 261 -7.17 -0.94 17.31
C ARG A 261 -6.13 -1.99 17.68
N VAL A 262 -6.03 -3.09 16.92
CA VAL A 262 -4.95 -4.09 17.11
C VAL A 262 -3.59 -3.46 16.88
N PHE A 263 -3.41 -2.70 15.79
CA PHE A 263 -2.09 -2.14 15.47
C PHE A 263 -1.67 -1.01 16.41
N CYS A 264 -2.63 -0.34 17.06
CA CYS A 264 -2.38 0.58 18.17
C CYS A 264 -2.10 -0.14 19.50
N GLY A 265 -2.18 -1.48 19.54
CA GLY A 265 -1.84 -2.28 20.72
C GLY A 265 -2.94 -2.39 21.76
N GLU A 266 -4.22 -2.26 21.38
CA GLU A 266 -5.32 -2.45 22.31
C GLU A 266 -5.40 -3.92 22.79
N GLY A 267 -5.42 -4.09 24.10
CA GLY A 267 -5.37 -5.40 24.76
C GLY A 267 -6.72 -6.13 24.86
N ASP A 268 -6.98 -6.72 26.02
CA ASP A 268 -8.10 -7.64 26.27
C ASP A 268 -9.50 -7.03 26.03
N SER A 269 -9.66 -5.70 26.05
CA SER A 269 -10.93 -5.02 25.76
C SER A 269 -11.43 -5.26 24.33
N LEU A 270 -10.52 -5.48 23.39
CA LEU A 270 -10.83 -5.67 21.98
C LEU A 270 -11.34 -7.08 21.66
N LEU A 271 -10.96 -8.06 22.46
CA LEU A 271 -11.17 -9.48 22.16
C LEU A 271 -12.65 -9.85 21.92
N PRO A 272 -13.64 -9.37 22.70
CA PRO A 272 -15.05 -9.69 22.45
C PRO A 272 -15.54 -9.19 21.09
N GLU A 273 -15.17 -7.96 20.71
CA GLU A 273 -15.56 -7.34 19.45
C GLU A 273 -14.86 -8.01 18.26
N LEU A 274 -13.55 -8.26 18.38
CA LEU A 274 -12.76 -8.95 17.37
C LEU A 274 -13.30 -10.36 17.12
N TYR A 275 -13.63 -11.09 18.19
CA TYR A 275 -14.22 -12.42 18.11
C TYR A 275 -15.62 -12.38 17.47
N ALA A 276 -16.48 -11.44 17.87
CA ALA A 276 -17.81 -11.30 17.30
C ALA A 276 -17.77 -11.05 15.78
N GLN A 277 -16.88 -10.15 15.33
CA GLN A 277 -16.70 -9.87 13.90
C GLN A 277 -16.13 -11.08 13.15
N TRP A 278 -15.12 -11.75 13.72
CA TRP A 278 -14.54 -12.97 13.15
C TRP A 278 -15.58 -14.08 13.02
N TRP A 279 -16.48 -14.21 14.00
CA TRP A 279 -17.55 -15.20 13.99
C TRP A 279 -18.63 -14.89 12.95
N ALA A 280 -19.01 -13.62 12.79
CA ALA A 280 -20.02 -13.20 11.84
C ALA A 280 -19.53 -13.27 10.38
N HIS A 281 -18.28 -12.88 10.13
CA HIS A 281 -17.71 -12.73 8.79
C HIS A 281 -16.28 -13.32 8.72
N PRO A 282 -16.13 -14.66 8.81
CA PRO A 282 -14.81 -15.28 8.79
C PRO A 282 -14.05 -14.97 7.49
N SER A 283 -12.82 -14.48 7.62
CA SER A 283 -11.93 -14.20 6.49
C SER A 283 -10.47 -14.45 6.87
N THR A 284 -9.60 -14.61 5.88
CA THR A 284 -8.14 -14.74 6.08
C THR A 284 -7.55 -13.49 6.73
N GLN A 285 -8.05 -12.31 6.39
CA GLN A 285 -7.63 -11.04 6.98
C GLN A 285 -7.95 -10.97 8.48
N LEU A 286 -9.13 -11.43 8.89
CA LEU A 286 -9.50 -11.48 10.31
C LEU A 286 -8.75 -12.59 11.06
N ASP A 287 -8.37 -13.69 10.40
CA ASP A 287 -7.49 -14.68 10.99
C ASP A 287 -6.14 -14.08 11.33
N ASP A 288 -5.50 -13.42 10.37
CA ASP A 288 -4.20 -12.78 10.57
C ASP A 288 -4.26 -11.72 11.67
N LEU A 289 -5.38 -10.99 11.75
CA LEU A 289 -5.61 -10.00 12.77
C LEU A 289 -5.75 -10.62 14.18
N LEU A 290 -6.54 -11.69 14.30
CA LEU A 290 -6.73 -12.43 15.55
C LEU A 290 -5.43 -13.14 15.99
N LEU A 291 -4.70 -13.74 15.05
CA LEU A 291 -3.39 -14.35 15.29
C LEU A 291 -2.38 -13.32 15.79
N ARG A 292 -2.34 -12.12 15.19
CA ARG A 292 -1.47 -11.05 15.65
C ARG A 292 -1.82 -10.59 17.06
N TRP A 293 -3.10 -10.31 17.31
CA TRP A 293 -3.55 -9.92 18.64
C TRP A 293 -3.18 -10.98 19.68
N CYS A 294 -3.43 -12.26 19.36
CA CYS A 294 -3.09 -13.38 20.22
C CYS A 294 -1.58 -13.47 20.49
N ARG A 295 -0.74 -13.29 19.47
CA ARG A 295 0.73 -13.30 19.61
C ARG A 295 1.22 -12.20 20.57
N GLN A 296 0.58 -11.04 20.57
CA GLN A 296 0.96 -9.90 21.40
C GLN A 296 0.46 -10.02 22.85
N HIS A 297 -0.78 -10.47 23.06
CA HIS A 297 -1.42 -10.42 24.38
C HIS A 297 -1.54 -11.79 25.08
N ARG A 298 -1.56 -12.88 24.33
CA ARG A 298 -1.77 -14.26 24.83
C ARG A 298 -0.84 -15.25 24.09
N PRO A 299 0.50 -15.11 24.21
CA PRO A 299 1.45 -15.87 23.39
C PRO A 299 1.33 -17.38 23.57
N ASP A 300 1.05 -17.87 24.78
CA ASP A 300 0.82 -19.30 25.06
C ASP A 300 -0.49 -19.85 24.47
N PHE A 301 -1.34 -19.00 23.92
CA PHE A 301 -2.56 -19.42 23.22
C PHE A 301 -2.36 -19.45 21.70
N PHE A 302 -1.35 -18.73 21.21
CA PHE A 302 -1.06 -18.58 19.79
C PHE A 302 -0.87 -19.91 19.06
N PRO A 303 -0.13 -20.91 19.59
CA PRO A 303 0.09 -22.15 18.85
C PRO A 303 -1.21 -22.93 18.61
N LEU A 304 -2.10 -22.91 19.61
CA LEU A 304 -3.40 -23.57 19.55
C LEU A 304 -4.35 -22.83 18.59
N LEU A 305 -4.30 -21.50 18.59
CA LEU A 305 -5.08 -20.68 17.68
C LEU A 305 -4.67 -20.90 16.22
N VAL A 306 -3.36 -21.03 15.93
CA VAL A 306 -2.85 -21.38 14.59
C VAL A 306 -3.50 -22.66 14.08
N MET A 307 -3.58 -23.70 14.91
CA MET A 307 -4.24 -24.96 14.53
C MET A 307 -5.74 -24.77 14.27
N ALA A 308 -6.42 -23.96 15.09
CA ALA A 308 -7.84 -23.71 14.93
C ALA A 308 -8.14 -22.94 13.63
N VAL A 309 -7.31 -21.95 13.29
CA VAL A 309 -7.38 -21.20 12.03
C VAL A 309 -7.10 -22.11 10.84
N GLU A 310 -6.01 -22.89 10.88
CA GLU A 310 -5.67 -23.86 9.84
C GLU A 310 -6.83 -24.84 9.63
N GLY A 311 -7.41 -25.36 10.71
CA GLY A 311 -8.54 -26.27 10.65
C GLY A 311 -9.78 -25.65 10.01
N ARG A 312 -9.97 -24.34 10.04
CA ARG A 312 -11.09 -23.72 9.33
C ARG A 312 -10.89 -23.73 7.81
N GLU A 313 -9.64 -23.65 7.36
CA GLU A 313 -9.29 -23.69 5.93
C GLU A 313 -9.36 -25.11 5.34
N GLN A 314 -9.25 -26.14 6.18
CA GLN A 314 -9.26 -27.56 5.77
C GLN A 314 -10.67 -28.14 5.76
N VAL A 315 -11.51 -27.59 4.88
CA VAL A 315 -12.86 -28.09 4.57
C VAL A 315 -13.00 -28.36 3.07
N ASP A 316 -13.86 -29.30 2.70
CA ASP A 316 -14.12 -29.64 1.30
C ASP A 316 -15.14 -28.68 0.66
N ILE A 317 -15.52 -28.94 -0.59
CA ILE A 317 -16.52 -28.16 -1.34
C ILE A 317 -17.91 -28.16 -0.70
N ASN A 318 -18.19 -29.13 0.17
CA ASN A 318 -19.45 -29.29 0.91
C ASN A 318 -19.34 -28.75 2.34
N ALA A 319 -18.24 -28.08 2.67
CA ALA A 319 -17.90 -27.60 4.02
C ALA A 319 -17.71 -28.73 5.07
N GLU A 320 -17.47 -29.96 4.63
CA GLU A 320 -17.11 -31.08 5.49
C GLU A 320 -15.62 -31.01 5.86
N GLN A 321 -15.29 -31.41 7.09
CA GLN A 321 -13.92 -31.35 7.56
C GLN A 321 -13.03 -32.36 6.83
N LEU A 322 -11.97 -31.86 6.18
CA LEU A 322 -10.97 -32.72 5.57
C LEU A 322 -10.15 -33.42 6.64
N LEU A 323 -9.78 -34.67 6.37
CA LEU A 323 -8.86 -35.43 7.19
C LEU A 323 -7.43 -34.94 6.89
N TYR A 324 -6.84 -34.21 7.83
CA TYR A 324 -5.48 -33.70 7.72
C TYR A 324 -4.82 -33.67 9.12
N ILE A 325 -3.50 -33.55 9.17
CA ILE A 325 -2.75 -33.47 10.41
C ILE A 325 -2.57 -31.99 10.78
N PRO A 326 -3.16 -31.51 11.89
CA PRO A 326 -2.98 -30.13 12.34
C PRO A 326 -1.51 -29.74 12.49
N GLY A 327 -1.16 -28.54 11.99
CA GLY A 327 0.21 -28.04 12.04
C GLY A 327 1.12 -28.52 10.91
N SER A 328 0.58 -29.22 9.90
CA SER A 328 1.39 -29.69 8.77
C SER A 328 1.57 -28.66 7.65
N SER A 329 0.76 -27.59 7.60
CA SER A 329 0.89 -26.60 6.54
C SER A 329 2.17 -25.77 6.68
N ALA A 330 2.73 -25.36 5.53
CA ALA A 330 3.90 -24.48 5.50
C ALA A 330 3.64 -23.14 6.24
N ARG A 331 2.40 -22.62 6.16
CA ARG A 331 1.98 -21.42 6.88
C ARG A 331 2.02 -21.62 8.39
N SER A 332 1.45 -22.71 8.91
CA SER A 332 1.48 -23.04 10.34
C SER A 332 2.90 -23.20 10.85
N CYS A 333 3.75 -23.92 10.11
CA CYS A 333 5.17 -24.09 10.46
C CYS A 333 5.91 -22.76 10.53
N LEU A 334 5.69 -21.85 9.58
CA LEU A 334 6.32 -20.53 9.56
C LEU A 334 5.84 -19.66 10.74
N LEU A 335 4.53 -19.61 10.99
CA LEU A 335 3.95 -18.87 12.13
C LEU A 335 4.49 -19.36 13.48
N TRP A 336 4.58 -20.68 13.65
CA TRP A 336 5.15 -21.29 14.85
C TRP A 336 6.66 -21.05 14.98
N ALA A 337 7.41 -21.12 13.88
CA ALA A 337 8.83 -20.79 13.89
C ALA A 337 9.03 -19.34 14.33
N GLU A 338 8.28 -18.38 13.78
CA GLU A 338 8.36 -16.97 14.21
C GLU A 338 8.01 -16.79 15.69
N ALA A 339 6.98 -17.48 16.18
CA ALA A 339 6.59 -17.43 17.59
C ALA A 339 7.68 -17.98 18.51
N LEU A 340 8.35 -19.08 18.13
CA LEU A 340 9.46 -19.64 18.89
C LEU A 340 10.64 -18.67 18.98
N HIS A 341 10.96 -17.95 17.89
CA HIS A 341 12.02 -16.94 17.89
C HIS A 341 11.67 -15.67 18.68
N SER A 342 10.40 -15.45 19.03
CA SER A 342 9.98 -14.26 19.77
C SER A 342 10.41 -14.24 21.24
N GLY A 343 10.68 -15.41 21.84
CA GLY A 343 11.02 -15.55 23.26
C GLY A 343 9.86 -15.25 24.24
N ALA A 344 8.63 -15.10 23.75
CA ALA A 344 7.45 -14.76 24.56
C ALA A 344 6.67 -15.98 25.08
N LEU A 345 7.06 -17.20 24.70
CA LEU A 345 6.35 -18.43 25.00
C LEU A 345 6.78 -19.05 26.33
N SER A 346 5.85 -19.73 27.01
CA SER A 346 6.18 -20.59 28.13
C SER A 346 6.89 -21.87 27.65
N PRO A 347 7.63 -22.58 28.54
CA PRO A 347 8.29 -23.83 28.21
C PRO A 347 7.35 -24.92 27.67
N LEU A 348 6.07 -24.91 28.08
CA LEU A 348 5.07 -25.83 27.54
C LEU A 348 4.82 -25.57 26.06
N SER A 349 4.54 -24.31 25.72
CA SER A 349 4.24 -23.86 24.36
C SER A 349 5.44 -24.03 23.44
N GLU A 350 6.65 -23.74 23.94
CA GLU A 350 7.91 -24.00 23.23
C GLU A 350 8.09 -25.48 22.93
N SER A 351 7.91 -26.35 23.94
CA SER A 351 8.04 -27.80 23.77
C SER A 351 7.05 -28.34 22.74
N PHE A 352 5.81 -27.85 22.77
CA PHE A 352 4.79 -28.19 21.78
C PHE A 352 5.23 -27.83 20.36
N ILE A 353 5.63 -26.57 20.13
CA ILE A 353 6.07 -26.11 18.81
C ILE A 353 7.33 -26.85 18.35
N ALA A 354 8.32 -26.99 19.23
CA ALA A 354 9.61 -27.61 18.90
C ALA A 354 9.43 -29.03 18.37
N ARG A 355 8.50 -29.80 18.97
CA ARG A 355 8.15 -31.16 18.50
C ARG A 355 7.51 -31.18 17.10
N ARG A 356 6.78 -30.13 16.72
CA ARG A 356 6.14 -30.01 15.40
C ARG A 356 7.11 -29.58 14.31
N LEU A 357 8.03 -28.70 14.64
CA LEU A 357 9.07 -28.25 13.71
C LEU A 357 10.21 -29.29 13.58
N ASN A 358 10.43 -30.09 14.62
CA ASN A 358 11.43 -31.15 14.64
C ASN A 358 10.91 -32.39 15.38
N TYR A 359 10.57 -33.43 14.63
CA TYR A 359 10.08 -34.71 15.19
C TYR A 359 11.06 -35.39 16.16
N GLY A 360 12.35 -35.04 16.13
CA GLY A 360 13.34 -35.54 17.09
C GLY A 360 13.37 -34.80 18.44
N ALA A 361 12.59 -33.73 18.60
CA ALA A 361 12.52 -32.99 19.85
C ALA A 361 11.73 -33.77 20.93
N PRO A 362 12.04 -33.57 22.23
CA PRO A 362 11.39 -34.29 23.31
C PRO A 362 9.88 -34.02 23.35
N ALA A 363 9.12 -35.03 23.79
CA ALA A 363 7.69 -34.87 24.07
C ALA A 363 7.46 -33.85 25.20
N MET A 364 6.28 -33.23 25.20
CA MET A 364 5.87 -32.34 26.29
C MET A 364 5.92 -33.07 27.64
N SER A 365 6.60 -32.48 28.62
CA SER A 365 6.78 -33.06 29.95
C SER A 365 5.57 -32.85 30.86
N GLU A 366 5.21 -33.87 31.65
CA GLU A 366 4.22 -33.74 32.73
C GLU A 366 4.62 -32.72 33.80
N ALA A 367 5.89 -32.30 33.83
CA ALA A 367 6.34 -31.19 34.66
C ALA A 367 5.56 -29.88 34.39
N HIS A 368 4.94 -29.75 33.21
CA HIS A 368 4.11 -28.60 32.83
C HIS A 368 2.62 -28.78 33.17
N SER A 369 2.23 -29.84 33.88
CA SER A 369 0.83 -30.15 34.21
C SER A 369 0.09 -29.05 34.98
N GLN A 370 0.82 -28.17 35.66
CA GLN A 370 0.26 -27.01 36.38
C GLN A 370 -0.10 -25.83 35.46
N HIS A 371 0.31 -25.86 34.19
CA HIS A 371 0.03 -24.78 33.24
C HIS A 371 -1.48 -24.70 32.94
N PRO A 372 -2.08 -23.49 32.89
CA PRO A 372 -3.53 -23.33 32.70
C PRO A 372 -4.07 -23.95 31.40
N TYR A 373 -3.23 -24.01 30.37
CA TYR A 373 -3.56 -24.55 29.06
C TYR A 373 -3.10 -26.00 28.85
N TRP A 374 -2.58 -26.67 29.88
CA TRP A 374 -2.09 -28.05 29.79
C TRP A 374 -3.09 -28.99 29.11
N LEU A 375 -4.36 -28.94 29.52
CA LEU A 375 -5.42 -29.76 28.93
C LEU A 375 -5.62 -29.50 27.42
N LEU A 376 -5.52 -28.25 26.98
CA LEU A 376 -5.67 -27.89 25.56
C LEU A 376 -4.48 -28.45 24.75
N TYR A 377 -3.27 -28.26 25.28
CA TYR A 377 -2.05 -28.76 24.65
C TYR A 377 -1.99 -30.29 24.59
N GLN A 378 -2.51 -31.00 25.59
CA GLN A 378 -2.59 -32.47 25.54
C GLN A 378 -3.45 -32.95 24.36
N VAL A 379 -4.64 -32.38 24.19
CA VAL A 379 -5.54 -32.76 23.09
C VAL A 379 -4.96 -32.33 21.73
N ALA A 380 -4.38 -31.13 21.67
CA ALA A 380 -3.69 -30.65 20.48
C ALA A 380 -2.50 -31.54 20.09
N ASP A 381 -1.72 -32.03 21.06
CA ASP A 381 -0.56 -32.90 20.83
C ASP A 381 -0.98 -34.26 20.25
N SER A 382 -2.04 -34.88 20.79
CA SER A 382 -2.61 -36.12 20.24
C SER A 382 -3.05 -35.93 18.79
N LEU A 383 -3.85 -34.90 18.52
CA LEU A 383 -4.35 -34.63 17.16
C LEU A 383 -3.22 -34.36 16.16
N ALA A 384 -2.22 -33.57 16.55
CA ALA A 384 -1.07 -33.27 15.70
C ALA A 384 -0.10 -34.45 15.53
N CYS A 385 -0.19 -35.48 16.37
CA CYS A 385 0.51 -36.76 16.20
C CYS A 385 -0.32 -37.80 15.41
N ALA A 386 -1.49 -37.44 14.91
CA ALA A 386 -2.47 -38.36 14.32
C ALA A 386 -2.90 -39.48 15.31
N GLU A 387 -2.95 -39.17 16.60
CA GLU A 387 -3.43 -40.04 17.67
C GLU A 387 -4.83 -39.63 18.12
N ASP A 388 -5.63 -40.61 18.56
CA ASP A 388 -6.95 -40.35 19.13
C ASP A 388 -6.85 -39.78 20.54
N PRO A 389 -7.31 -38.54 20.80
CA PRO A 389 -7.36 -38.00 22.14
C PRO A 389 -8.33 -38.80 23.01
N SER A 390 -7.94 -39.07 24.25
CA SER A 390 -8.75 -39.92 25.13
C SER A 390 -10.13 -39.30 25.43
N ALA A 391 -11.14 -40.17 25.52
CA ALA A 391 -12.52 -39.81 25.86
C ALA A 391 -12.62 -38.92 27.11
N THR A 392 -11.78 -39.16 28.12
CA THR A 392 -11.76 -38.39 29.36
C THR A 392 -11.23 -36.96 29.16
N LEU A 393 -10.23 -36.75 28.30
CA LEU A 393 -9.74 -35.41 27.96
C LEU A 393 -10.78 -34.63 27.17
N LEU A 394 -11.42 -35.26 26.18
CA LEU A 394 -12.48 -34.65 25.39
C LEU A 394 -13.67 -34.25 26.27
N GLN A 395 -14.11 -35.10 27.19
CA GLN A 395 -15.18 -34.77 28.12
C GLN A 395 -14.84 -33.57 29.01
N ARG A 396 -13.59 -33.47 29.49
CA ARG A 396 -13.14 -32.31 30.26
C ARG A 396 -13.16 -31.02 29.45
N LEU A 397 -12.81 -31.08 28.16
CA LEU A 397 -12.94 -29.93 27.25
C LEU A 397 -14.39 -29.50 27.04
N VAL A 398 -15.30 -30.46 26.85
CA VAL A 398 -16.74 -30.17 26.72
C VAL A 398 -17.26 -29.47 27.98
N THR A 399 -16.93 -29.98 29.17
CA THR A 399 -17.31 -29.34 30.44
C THR A 399 -16.73 -27.94 30.56
N LYS A 400 -15.48 -27.72 30.11
CA LYS A 400 -14.84 -26.41 30.14
C LYS A 400 -15.53 -25.42 29.18
N LEU A 401 -15.96 -25.89 28.02
CA LEU A 401 -16.67 -25.08 27.03
C LEU A 401 -18.08 -24.68 27.47
N ASP A 402 -18.74 -25.51 28.28
CA ASP A 402 -20.05 -25.20 28.85
C ASP A 402 -19.96 -24.24 30.06
N ALA A 403 -18.76 -23.80 30.46
CA ALA A 403 -18.59 -22.83 31.54
C ALA A 403 -19.13 -21.44 31.13
N PRO A 404 -19.87 -20.75 32.02
CA PRO A 404 -20.52 -19.48 31.68
C PRO A 404 -19.53 -18.34 31.39
N ASP A 405 -18.33 -18.38 32.00
CA ASP A 405 -17.32 -17.32 31.92
C ASP A 405 -16.16 -17.68 30.98
N ILE A 406 -16.39 -18.56 29.98
CA ILE A 406 -15.32 -18.98 29.07
C ILE A 406 -14.82 -17.81 28.21
N CYS A 407 -13.50 -17.65 28.15
CA CYS A 407 -12.87 -16.70 27.25
C CYS A 407 -13.23 -17.01 25.78
N PRO A 408 -13.61 -16.02 24.94
CA PRO A 408 -13.98 -16.27 23.54
C PRO A 408 -12.91 -17.02 22.74
N LEU A 409 -11.64 -16.68 23.00
CA LEU A 409 -10.49 -17.33 22.37
C LEU A 409 -10.37 -18.80 22.79
N GLU A 410 -10.63 -19.08 24.07
CA GLU A 410 -10.64 -20.43 24.60
C GLU A 410 -11.79 -21.26 24.03
N ALA A 411 -12.98 -20.68 23.94
CA ALA A 411 -14.12 -21.33 23.31
C ALA A 411 -13.85 -21.67 21.84
N LEU A 412 -13.19 -20.77 21.10
CA LEU A 412 -12.81 -20.97 19.70
C LEU A 412 -11.90 -22.20 19.56
N VAL A 413 -10.79 -22.24 20.32
CA VAL A 413 -9.84 -23.36 20.23
C VAL A 413 -10.46 -24.67 20.69
N ILE A 414 -11.24 -24.67 21.78
CA ILE A 414 -11.90 -25.90 22.23
C ILE A 414 -12.84 -26.44 21.14
N ARG A 415 -13.64 -25.58 20.50
CA ARG A 415 -14.50 -26.00 19.38
C ARG A 415 -13.69 -26.55 18.21
N GLY A 416 -12.56 -25.92 17.88
CA GLY A 416 -11.64 -26.40 16.85
C GLY A 416 -11.09 -27.80 17.16
N LEU A 417 -10.58 -28.00 18.37
CA LEU A 417 -10.03 -29.29 18.81
C LEU A 417 -11.10 -30.39 18.84
N LEU A 418 -12.30 -30.10 19.36
CA LEU A 418 -13.39 -31.06 19.43
C LEU A 418 -13.94 -31.41 18.04
N GLY A 419 -14.07 -30.43 17.15
CA GLY A 419 -14.46 -30.67 15.76
C GLY A 419 -13.47 -31.62 15.07
N ARG A 420 -12.17 -31.38 15.26
CA ARG A 420 -11.11 -32.21 14.68
C ARG A 420 -11.09 -33.63 15.26
N ALA A 421 -11.25 -33.77 16.57
CA ALA A 421 -11.38 -35.08 17.20
C ALA A 421 -12.61 -35.86 16.68
N ALA A 422 -13.73 -35.18 16.43
CA ALA A 422 -14.91 -35.81 15.84
C ALA A 422 -14.67 -36.27 14.40
N ALA A 423 -14.00 -35.45 13.57
CA ALA A 423 -13.67 -35.82 12.19
C ALA A 423 -12.74 -37.04 12.09
N VAL A 424 -11.83 -37.23 13.04
CA VAL A 424 -10.98 -38.44 13.12
C VAL A 424 -11.81 -39.67 13.53
N ALA A 425 -12.79 -39.49 14.42
CA ALA A 425 -13.62 -40.59 14.94
C ALA A 425 -14.69 -41.09 13.95
N THR A 426 -15.08 -40.30 12.96
CA THR A 426 -15.99 -40.70 11.87
C THR A 426 -15.17 -41.01 10.61
N PRO A 427 -14.92 -42.29 10.27
CA PRO A 427 -14.36 -42.62 8.97
C PRO A 427 -15.37 -42.22 7.90
N CYS A 428 -14.94 -41.54 6.83
CA CYS A 428 -15.72 -41.46 5.60
C CYS A 428 -16.10 -42.89 5.21
N GLU A 429 -17.39 -43.24 5.31
CA GLU A 429 -17.91 -44.32 4.49
C GLU A 429 -17.64 -43.90 3.05
N ALA A 430 -16.73 -44.61 2.40
CA ALA A 430 -16.50 -44.45 0.97
C ALA A 430 -17.85 -44.60 0.28
N VAL A 431 -18.39 -43.49 -0.23
CA VAL A 431 -19.56 -43.49 -1.09
C VAL A 431 -19.22 -44.36 -2.28
N THR A 432 -19.66 -45.62 -2.24
CA THR A 432 -19.88 -46.40 -3.44
C THR A 432 -20.87 -45.59 -4.27
N ALA A 433 -20.39 -45.10 -5.41
CA ALA A 433 -21.19 -44.37 -6.37
C ALA A 433 -22.41 -45.21 -6.78
N ASP A 434 -23.56 -44.90 -6.21
CA ASP A 434 -24.84 -45.16 -6.84
C ASP A 434 -25.38 -43.82 -7.34
N GLU A 435 -25.30 -43.67 -8.66
CA GLU A 435 -25.92 -42.59 -9.41
C GLU A 435 -27.44 -42.68 -9.29
N GLU A 436 -28.07 -41.90 -8.40
CA GLU A 436 -29.51 -41.65 -8.51
C GLU A 436 -29.90 -40.18 -8.26
N LYS A 437 -30.08 -39.49 -9.40
CA LYS A 437 -31.01 -38.39 -9.70
C LYS A 437 -31.21 -37.27 -8.67
N ALA A 438 -30.59 -36.15 -9.03
CA ALA A 438 -30.93 -34.81 -8.57
C ALA A 438 -32.44 -34.52 -8.68
N THR A 439 -33.05 -34.18 -7.53
CA THR A 439 -34.30 -33.42 -7.47
C THR A 439 -34.11 -32.35 -6.40
N GLN A 440 -34.08 -31.08 -6.80
CA GLN A 440 -34.11 -29.95 -5.87
C GLN A 440 -35.48 -29.88 -5.17
N PRO A 441 -35.51 -29.35 -3.94
CA PRO A 441 -36.41 -28.23 -3.72
C PRO A 441 -35.80 -27.07 -2.91
N HIS A 442 -36.53 -25.98 -3.01
CA HIS A 442 -36.29 -24.60 -2.62
C HIS A 442 -36.18 -24.31 -1.10
N THR A 443 -35.44 -23.23 -0.83
CA THR A 443 -35.60 -22.17 0.19
C THR A 443 -36.31 -22.49 1.51
N GLU A 444 -35.56 -22.48 2.61
CA GLU A 444 -36.06 -22.17 3.95
C GLU A 444 -35.07 -21.27 4.71
N GLU A 445 -35.60 -20.20 5.30
CA GLU A 445 -34.97 -19.41 6.35
C GLU A 445 -34.76 -20.27 7.60
N SER A 446 -33.58 -20.27 8.22
CA SER A 446 -33.40 -20.51 9.66
C SER A 446 -31.96 -20.09 10.04
N GLY A 447 -31.68 -19.42 11.16
CA GLY A 447 -32.26 -19.66 12.47
C GLY A 447 -31.34 -20.57 13.28
N GLY A 448 -30.24 -20.02 13.79
CA GLY A 448 -29.51 -20.54 14.95
C GLY A 448 -28.58 -21.74 14.74
N GLY A 449 -27.28 -21.51 14.99
CA GLY A 449 -26.25 -22.55 15.16
C GLY A 449 -26.42 -23.45 16.40
N PHE A 450 -27.67 -23.71 16.82
CA PHE A 450 -28.02 -24.56 17.95
C PHE A 450 -27.99 -26.06 17.60
N GLY A 451 -28.08 -26.41 16.31
CA GLY A 451 -28.11 -27.82 15.85
C GLY A 451 -26.74 -28.50 15.76
N LEU A 452 -25.74 -27.85 15.13
CA LEU A 452 -24.45 -28.48 14.84
C LEU A 452 -23.67 -28.86 16.11
N TRP A 453 -23.80 -28.05 17.17
CA TRP A 453 -23.18 -28.30 18.47
C TRP A 453 -23.81 -29.49 19.22
N GLN A 454 -25.14 -29.63 19.15
CA GLN A 454 -25.81 -30.80 19.70
C GLN A 454 -25.39 -32.08 18.96
N VAL A 455 -25.21 -32.00 17.65
CA VAL A 455 -24.73 -33.12 16.83
C VAL A 455 -23.30 -33.52 17.23
N ILE A 456 -22.38 -32.57 17.39
CA ILE A 456 -21.01 -32.87 17.88
C ILE A 456 -21.04 -33.50 19.28
N LYS A 457 -21.86 -32.97 20.19
CA LYS A 457 -22.05 -33.57 21.53
C LYS A 457 -22.57 -35.00 21.44
N ILE A 458 -23.52 -35.27 20.54
CA ILE A 458 -24.08 -36.61 20.32
C ILE A 458 -23.02 -37.56 19.73
N ILE A 459 -22.26 -37.14 18.71
CA ILE A 459 -21.21 -37.95 18.09
C ILE A 459 -20.14 -38.32 19.13
N LEU A 460 -19.67 -37.34 19.91
CA LEU A 460 -18.71 -37.60 20.98
C LEU A 460 -19.30 -38.50 22.07
N PHE A 461 -20.55 -38.29 22.46
CA PHE A 461 -21.21 -39.14 23.46
C PHE A 461 -21.38 -40.59 22.96
N ILE A 462 -21.75 -40.79 21.69
CA ILE A 462 -21.85 -42.11 21.06
C ILE A 462 -20.45 -42.75 20.95
N GLY A 463 -19.42 -42.00 20.58
CA GLY A 463 -18.04 -42.46 20.54
C GLY A 463 -17.51 -42.89 21.91
N VAL A 464 -17.80 -42.13 22.97
CA VAL A 464 -17.46 -42.47 24.36
C VAL A 464 -18.19 -43.73 24.81
N VAL A 465 -19.49 -43.86 24.54
CA VAL A 465 -20.28 -45.06 24.88
C VAL A 465 -19.80 -46.27 24.08
N GLY A 466 -19.49 -46.10 22.79
CA GLY A 466 -18.95 -47.15 21.93
C GLY A 466 -17.57 -47.65 22.37
N HIS A 467 -16.69 -46.74 22.78
CA HIS A 467 -15.36 -47.09 23.31
C HIS A 467 -15.46 -47.80 24.68
N VAL A 468 -16.35 -47.35 25.57
CA VAL A 468 -16.60 -48.01 26.86
C VAL A 468 -17.19 -49.41 26.64
N LEU A 469 -18.15 -49.57 25.72
CA LEU A 469 -18.71 -50.88 25.37
C LEU A 469 -17.65 -51.81 24.76
N ARG A 470 -16.72 -51.30 23.94
CA ARG A 470 -15.59 -52.07 23.40
C ARG A 470 -14.62 -52.55 24.49
N GLN A 471 -14.41 -51.77 25.55
CA GLN A 471 -13.60 -52.18 26.71
C GLN A 471 -14.30 -53.17 27.64
N PHE A 472 -15.63 -53.27 27.60
CA PHE A 472 -16.40 -54.27 28.34
C PHE A 472 -16.64 -55.57 27.54
N MET A 473 -16.36 -55.57 26.24
CA MET A 473 -16.52 -56.72 25.33
C MET A 473 -15.20 -57.44 24.97
N HIS A 474 -14.08 -57.02 25.58
CA HIS A 474 -12.80 -57.74 25.61
C HIS A 474 -12.41 -58.00 27.06
#